data_AF-A0A658QUF1-F1
#
_entry.id   AF-A0A658QUF1-F1
#
_cell.length_a   1.000
_cell.length_b   1.000
_cell.length_c   1.000
_cell.angle_alpha   90.00
_cell.angle_beta   90.00
_cell.angle_gamma   90.00
#
_symmetry.space_group_name_H-M   'P 1'
#
loop_
_entity.id
_entity.type
_entity.pdbx_description
1 polymer ?
#
loop_
_entity_poly.entity_id
_entity_poly.type
_entity_poly.pdbx_seq_one_letter_code
_entity_poly.pdbx_strand_id
1 'polypeptide(L)' 'MGIFGRGAASGLYVSEFEQFLNRLKTDHPEMDRNQMIGRALLWDKLPRLPDSGDVAGKEGALRQPSYVYYSDND' A
#
# COMPACT_ATOMS: atom_id res chain seq x y z
N MET A 1 24.40 -6.98 -31.40
CA MET A 1 24.29 -5.74 -30.60
C MET A 1 23.09 -5.93 -29.67
N GLY A 2 23.29 -5.77 -28.36
CA GLY A 2 22.26 -6.05 -27.34
C GLY A 2 22.61 -7.20 -26.38
N ILE A 3 23.79 -7.13 -25.75
CA ILE A 3 24.12 -7.94 -24.58
C ILE A 3 23.20 -7.50 -23.42
N PHE A 4 22.16 -8.28 -23.11
CA PHE A 4 21.43 -8.05 -21.86
C PHE A 4 22.39 -8.39 -20.71
N GLY A 5 22.88 -7.32 -20.08
CA GLY A 5 23.87 -7.35 -19.03
C GLY A 5 23.49 -8.33 -17.94
N ARG A 6 24.36 -9.31 -17.74
CA ARG A 6 24.48 -10.07 -16.50
C ARG A 6 24.78 -9.06 -15.40
N GLY A 7 23.76 -8.65 -14.66
CA GLY A 7 23.93 -7.88 -13.43
C GLY A 7 24.71 -8.73 -12.44
N ALA A 8 25.98 -8.40 -12.25
CA ALA A 8 26.81 -8.98 -11.22
C ALA A 8 26.22 -8.58 -9.85
N ALA A 9 25.63 -9.54 -9.14
CA ALA A 9 25.43 -9.42 -7.70
C ALA A 9 26.78 -9.67 -7.03
N SER A 10 27.56 -8.61 -6.87
CA SER A 10 28.69 -8.58 -5.95
C SER A 10 28.14 -8.71 -4.51
N GLY A 11 28.12 -9.93 -3.97
CA GLY A 11 28.23 -10.20 -2.53
C GLY A 11 27.19 -9.64 -1.55
N LEU A 12 25.99 -9.25 -1.98
CA LEU A 12 24.92 -8.80 -1.06
C LEU A 12 23.80 -9.83 -0.99
N TYR A 13 23.38 -10.15 0.24
CA TYR A 13 22.23 -11.03 0.49
C TYR A 13 20.95 -10.39 -0.07
N VAL A 14 20.22 -11.15 -0.88
CA VAL A 14 18.90 -10.79 -1.38
C VAL A 14 17.88 -11.64 -0.64
N SER A 15 16.91 -11.00 0.02
CA SER A 15 15.88 -11.72 0.76
C SER A 15 15.02 -12.58 -0.15
N GLU A 16 14.41 -13.63 0.41
CA GLU A 16 13.47 -14.48 -0.33
C GLU A 16 12.28 -13.67 -0.88
N PHE A 17 11.87 -12.64 -0.16
CA PHE A 17 10.80 -11.72 -0.57
C PHE A 17 11.18 -10.94 -1.84
N GLU A 18 12.40 -10.40 -1.90
CA GLU A 18 12.89 -9.72 -3.09
C GLU A 18 13.00 -10.67 -4.28
N GLN A 19 13.47 -11.90 -4.06
CA GLN A 19 13.51 -12.92 -5.12
C GLN A 19 12.11 -13.26 -5.65
N PHE A 20 11.13 -13.39 -4.76
CA PHE A 20 9.73 -13.61 -5.11
C PHE A 20 9.17 -12.45 -5.93
N LEU A 21 9.34 -11.20 -5.48
CA LEU A 21 8.83 -10.03 -6.18
C LEU A 21 9.43 -9.89 -7.59
N ASN A 22 10.72 -10.17 -7.74
CA ASN A 22 11.39 -10.12 -9.04
C ASN A 22 10.83 -11.17 -10.00
N ARG A 23 10.58 -12.40 -9.53
CA ARG A 23 9.93 -13.44 -10.34
C ARG A 23 8.50 -13.03 -10.72
N LEU A 24 7.71 -12.59 -9.76
CA LEU A 24 6.32 -12.16 -9.98
C LEU A 24 6.20 -11.06 -11.04
N LYS A 25 7.08 -10.06 -10.99
CA LYS A 25 7.09 -8.96 -11.98
C LYS A 25 7.58 -9.40 -13.35
N THR A 26 8.45 -10.40 -13.42
CA THR A 26 8.92 -10.96 -14.68
C THR A 26 7.81 -11.75 -15.37
N ASP A 27 7.07 -12.55 -14.60
CA ASP A 27 5.97 -13.37 -15.12
C ASP A 27 4.74 -12.53 -15.50
N HIS A 28 4.56 -11.35 -14.88
CA HIS A 28 3.41 -10.46 -15.06
C HIS A 28 3.81 -9.00 -15.30
N PRO A 29 4.37 -8.66 -16.48
CA PRO A 29 4.81 -7.30 -16.79
C PRO A 29 3.66 -6.26 -16.84
N GLU A 30 2.42 -6.71 -17.04
CA GLU A 30 1.22 -5.87 -17.02
C GLU A 30 0.79 -5.42 -15.61
N MET A 31 1.31 -6.08 -14.57
CA MET A 31 0.89 -5.87 -13.18
C MET A 31 1.10 -4.42 -12.74
N ASP A 32 2.24 -3.81 -13.06
CA ASP A 32 2.55 -2.44 -12.65
C ASP A 32 1.58 -1.42 -13.27
N ARG A 33 1.20 -1.63 -14.54
CA ARG A 33 0.19 -0.82 -15.22
C ARG A 33 -1.18 -0.97 -14.56
N ASN A 34 -1.58 -2.20 -14.25
CA ASN A 34 -2.86 -2.49 -13.60
C ASN A 34 -2.92 -1.92 -12.18
N GLN A 35 -1.83 -1.99 -11.43
CA GLN A 35 -1.70 -1.38 -10.11
C GLN A 35 -1.82 0.14 -10.18
N MET A 36 -1.18 0.78 -11.17
CA MET A 36 -1.28 2.21 -11.39
C MET A 36 -2.73 2.63 -11.72
N ILE A 37 -3.39 1.92 -12.64
CA ILE A 37 -4.79 2.16 -13.01
C ILE A 37 -5.72 1.95 -11.80
N GLY A 38 -5.55 0.83 -11.09
CA GLY A 38 -6.35 0.50 -9.90
C GLY A 38 -6.22 1.55 -8.80
N ARG A 39 -5.01 2.07 -8.58
CA ARG A 39 -4.79 3.19 -7.65
C ARG A 39 -5.47 4.47 -8.15
N ALA A 40 -5.30 4.83 -9.42
CA ALA A 40 -5.92 6.02 -9.99
C ALA A 40 -7.46 6.02 -9.84
N LEU A 41 -8.12 4.87 -10.02
CA LEU A 41 -9.57 4.72 -9.88
C LEU A 41 -10.12 5.11 -8.50
N LEU A 42 -9.34 4.93 -7.43
CA LEU A 42 -9.74 5.28 -6.07
C LEU A 42 -9.32 6.69 -5.68
N TRP A 43 -8.23 7.19 -6.27
CA TRP A 43 -7.64 8.48 -5.90
C TRP A 43 -8.32 9.67 -6.58
N ASP A 44 -8.94 9.46 -7.75
CA ASP A 44 -9.76 10.47 -8.44
C ASP A 44 -11.17 10.64 -7.80
N LYS A 45 -11.50 9.78 -6.83
CA LYS A 45 -12.76 9.88 -6.10
C LYS A 45 -12.54 10.79 -4.90
N LEU A 46 -13.22 11.94 -4.87
CA LEU A 46 -13.39 12.70 -3.64
C LEU A 46 -13.86 11.74 -2.53
N PRO A 47 -13.39 11.89 -1.29
CA PRO A 47 -14.02 11.24 -0.16
C PRO A 47 -15.51 11.48 -0.31
N ARG A 48 -16.31 10.41 -0.39
CA ARG A 48 -17.76 10.57 -0.45
C ARG A 48 -18.12 11.36 0.80
N LEU A 49 -18.53 12.62 0.65
CA LEU A 49 -19.13 13.33 1.76
C LEU A 49 -20.30 12.44 2.19
N PRO A 50 -20.36 12.06 3.47
CA PRO A 50 -21.46 11.25 3.96
C PRO A 50 -22.73 12.08 3.69
N ASP A 51 -23.55 11.58 2.77
CA ASP A 51 -24.87 12.13 2.50
C ASP A 51 -25.66 11.98 3.80
N SER A 52 -25.73 13.07 4.57
CA SER A 52 -26.52 13.24 5.79
C SER A 52 -26.78 11.95 6.57
N GLY A 53 -25.75 11.39 7.21
CA GLY A 53 -25.93 10.10 7.88
C GLY A 53 -24.64 9.44 8.38
N ASP A 54 -23.75 10.19 9.03
CA ASP A 54 -22.65 9.62 9.84
C ASP A 54 -23.17 8.89 11.09
N VAL A 55 -24.17 8.02 10.93
CA VAL A 55 -24.59 7.07 11.97
C VAL A 55 -23.63 5.88 11.99
N ALA A 56 -23.17 5.41 10.82
CA ALA A 56 -22.21 4.29 10.75
C ALA A 56 -20.81 4.64 11.30
N GLY A 57 -20.38 5.91 11.21
CA GLY A 57 -19.11 6.35 11.80
C GLY A 57 -19.19 6.60 13.31
N LYS A 58 -20.38 6.90 13.84
CA LYS A 58 -20.60 7.18 15.27
C LYS A 58 -20.88 5.92 16.08
N GLU A 59 -21.51 4.92 15.49
CA GLU A 59 -21.82 3.64 16.15
C GLU A 59 -20.55 2.83 16.49
N GLY A 60 -19.46 3.04 15.76
CA GLY A 60 -18.14 2.42 16.01
C GLY A 60 -17.05 3.41 16.47
N ALA A 61 -17.41 4.65 16.79
CA ALA A 61 -16.45 5.66 17.23
C ALA A 61 -15.90 5.29 18.62
N LEU A 62 -14.73 4.66 18.66
CA LEU A 62 -13.95 4.54 19.89
C LEU A 62 -13.54 5.95 20.34
N ARG A 63 -13.82 6.29 21.60
CA ARG A 63 -13.34 7.54 22.21
C ARG A 63 -11.81 7.49 22.27
N GLN A 64 -11.16 8.04 21.25
CA GLN A 64 -9.70 8.14 21.21
C GLN A 64 -9.25 9.32 22.06
N PRO A 65 -8.33 9.14 23.02
CA PRO A 65 -7.75 10.26 23.75
C PRO A 65 -7.00 11.17 22.77
N SER A 66 -7.04 12.49 23.02
CA SER A 66 -6.33 13.48 22.18
C SER A 66 -4.81 13.28 22.16
N TYR A 67 -4.27 12.49 23.10
CA TYR A 67 -2.85 12.22 23.21
C TYR A 67 -2.62 10.75 23.51
N VAL A 68 -1.69 10.13 22.77
CA VAL A 68 -1.39 8.69 22.82
C VAL A 68 -0.92 8.23 24.21
N TYR A 69 -0.35 9.13 25.02
CA TYR A 69 0.15 8.86 26.37
C TYR A 69 -0.74 9.41 27.48
N TYR A 70 -1.98 9.80 27.17
CA TYR A 70 -2.91 10.21 28.22
C TYR A 70 -3.38 8.98 28.99
N SER A 71 -2.80 8.74 30.16
CA SER A 71 -3.31 7.81 31.17
C SER A 71 -4.30 8.59 32.04
N ASP A 72 -5.59 8.31 31.90
CA ASP A 72 -6.64 8.79 32.81
C ASP A 72 -6.49 8.00 34.13
N ASN A 73 -5.52 8.40 34.96
CA ASN A 73 -5.32 7.83 36.29
C ASN A 73 -6.15 8.65 37.27
N ASP A 74 -7.38 8.21 37.53
CA ASP A 74 -8.23 8.62 38.66
C ASP A 74 -8.39 7.43 39.61
#